data_AF-A0A7W6GQD5-F1
#
_entry.id   AF-A0A7W6GQD5-F1
#
_cell.length_a   1.000
_cell.length_b   1.000
_cell.length_c   1.000
_cell.angle_alpha   90.00
_cell.angle_beta   90.00
_cell.angle_gamma   90.00
#
_symmetry.space_group_name_H-M   'P 1'
#
loop_
_entity.id
_entity.type
_entity.pdbx_description
1 polymer ?
#
loop_
_entity_poly.entity_id
_entity_poly.type
_entity_poly.pdbx_seq_one_letter_code
_entity_poly.pdbx_strand_id
1 'polypeptide(L)'
;MPRPGPWDLKEKYDLIIPEVYGPDRIRLDGPLTDFWVLNWSRGGDQLTQIAPVTLSDRIDLLSVIMKSPAPFYQRTGGGFEPKGNTPDPTAYLDAMQGVRVCEVSGRIDLDAIVSAGRDLFHG
;
A
#
# COMPACT_ATOMS: atom_id res chain seq x y z
N MET A 1 -35.06 3.45 -9.09
CA MET A 1 -33.88 3.18 -8.24
C MET A 1 -32.80 4.19 -8.60
N PRO A 2 -32.03 4.75 -7.64
CA PRO A 2 -30.93 5.63 -8.00
C PRO A 2 -29.89 4.80 -8.78
N ARG A 3 -29.32 5.37 -9.84
CA ARG A 3 -28.29 4.71 -10.64
C ARG A 3 -27.05 4.42 -9.75
N PRO A 4 -26.36 3.29 -9.95
CA PRO A 4 -25.04 3.09 -9.38
C PRO A 4 -24.17 4.30 -9.74
N GLY A 5 -23.48 4.86 -8.75
CA GLY A 5 -22.68 6.06 -8.95
C GLY A 5 -21.42 5.77 -9.77
N PRO A 6 -20.65 6.79 -10.18
CA PRO A 6 -19.37 6.62 -10.89
C PRO A 6 -18.33 5.75 -10.16
N TRP A 7 -18.55 5.38 -8.90
CA TRP A 7 -17.73 4.42 -8.15
C TRP A 7 -17.93 2.96 -8.56
N ASP A 8 -19.08 2.63 -9.15
CA ASP A 8 -19.42 1.25 -9.55
C ASP A 8 -18.87 0.90 -10.95
N LEU A 9 -18.38 1.90 -11.69
CA LEU A 9 -17.76 1.73 -12.99
C LEU A 9 -16.22 1.81 -12.85
N LYS A 10 -15.56 0.65 -12.91
CA LYS A 10 -14.09 0.58 -12.95
C LYS A 10 -13.63 0.16 -14.35
N GLU A 11 -13.27 1.13 -15.17
CA GLU A 11 -12.55 0.89 -16.41
C GLU A 11 -11.04 0.93 -16.11
N LYS A 12 -10.33 -0.18 -16.37
CA LYS A 12 -8.89 -0.29 -16.14
C LYS A 12 -8.18 -0.29 -17.49
N TYR A 13 -7.35 0.71 -17.72
CA TYR A 13 -6.47 0.79 -18.88
C TYR A 13 -5.02 0.66 -18.41
N ASP A 14 -4.22 -0.13 -19.13
CA ASP A 14 -2.79 -0.19 -18.89
C ASP A 14 -2.10 1.00 -19.57
N LEU A 15 -1.12 1.59 -18.89
CA LEU A 15 -0.38 2.76 -19.36
C LEU A 15 1.09 2.41 -19.54
N ILE A 16 1.64 2.66 -20.73
CA ILE A 16 3.08 2.53 -20.97
C ILE A 16 3.75 3.84 -20.54
N ILE A 17 4.26 3.89 -19.30
CA ILE A 17 4.82 5.11 -18.68
C ILE A 17 5.79 5.88 -19.59
N PRO A 18 6.79 5.25 -20.25
CA PRO A 18 7.73 5.99 -21.09
C PRO A 18 7.10 6.65 -22.32
N GLU A 19 6.02 6.09 -22.86
CA GLU A 19 5.30 6.64 -24.03
C GLU A 19 4.50 7.89 -23.67
N VAL A 20 4.03 7.98 -22.42
CA VAL A 20 3.15 9.07 -21.97
C VAL A 20 3.91 10.17 -21.22
N TYR A 21 4.87 9.80 -20.38
CA TYR A 21 5.60 10.75 -19.51
C TYR A 21 7.05 10.99 -19.93
N GLY A 22 7.52 10.28 -20.97
CA GLY A 22 8.89 10.35 -21.49
C GLY A 22 9.86 9.37 -20.83
N PRO A 23 11.10 9.28 -21.34
CA PRO A 23 12.15 8.44 -20.78
C PRO A 23 12.54 8.88 -19.36
N ASP A 24 13.21 8.00 -18.62
CA ASP A 24 13.78 8.26 -17.29
C ASP A 24 12.76 8.65 -16.20
N ARG A 25 11.50 8.25 -16.38
CA ARG A 25 10.40 8.44 -15.40
C ARG A 25 10.16 7.25 -14.49
N ILE A 26 10.91 6.17 -14.66
CA ILE A 26 10.78 4.94 -13.85
C ILE A 26 12.08 4.69 -13.11
N ARG A 27 11.97 4.49 -11.81
CA ARG A 27 13.01 3.88 -10.98
C ARG A 27 12.51 2.50 -10.55
N LEU A 28 13.25 1.44 -10.89
CA LEU A 28 12.84 0.05 -10.62
C LEU A 28 13.24 -0.43 -9.22
N ASP A 29 14.15 0.27 -8.56
CA ASP A 29 14.67 -0.05 -7.24
C ASP A 29 14.87 1.20 -6.38
N GLY A 30 14.67 1.05 -5.08
CA GLY A 30 14.93 2.09 -4.08
C GLY A 30 14.73 1.57 -2.67
N PRO A 31 15.29 2.24 -1.66
CA PRO A 31 15.04 1.89 -0.27
C PRO A 31 13.58 2.15 0.09
N LEU A 32 12.98 1.23 0.85
CA LEU A 32 11.70 1.48 1.50
C LEU A 32 11.98 2.13 2.86
N THR A 33 11.71 3.44 2.99
CA THR A 33 11.91 4.18 4.25
C THR A 33 10.61 4.44 4.99
N ASP A 34 9.52 4.61 4.24
CA ASP A 34 8.20 5.00 4.75
C ASP A 34 7.11 4.15 4.09
N PHE A 35 6.18 3.66 4.90
CA PHE A 35 5.05 2.88 4.43
C PHE A 35 3.76 3.41 5.05
N TRP A 36 2.86 3.93 4.22
CA TRP A 36 1.59 4.49 4.68
C TRP A 36 0.45 3.52 4.37
N VAL A 37 -0.21 3.02 5.40
CA VAL A 37 -1.41 2.19 5.26
C VAL A 37 -2.62 3.11 5.14
N LEU A 38 -3.25 3.12 3.97
CA LEU A 38 -4.46 3.91 3.71
C LEU A 38 -5.69 3.16 4.27
N ASN A 39 -6.04 3.46 5.52
CA ASN A 39 -7.16 2.88 6.26
C ASN A 39 -8.30 3.89 6.49
N TRP A 40 -8.57 4.74 5.49
CA TRP A 40 -9.62 5.75 5.51
C TRP A 40 -11.02 5.20 5.15
N SER A 41 -12.05 5.94 5.55
CA SER A 41 -13.46 5.64 5.27
C SER A 41 -14.07 6.71 4.38
N ARG A 42 -14.73 6.27 3.29
CA ARG A 42 -15.48 7.18 2.39
C ARG A 42 -16.63 7.92 3.09
N GLY A 43 -17.27 7.25 4.05
CA GLY A 43 -18.44 7.79 4.77
C GLY A 43 -18.11 8.31 6.17
N GLY A 44 -16.82 8.36 6.54
CA GLY A 44 -16.41 8.88 7.84
C GLY A 44 -16.53 10.39 7.91
N ASP A 45 -16.93 10.89 9.07
CA ASP A 45 -16.92 12.32 9.43
C ASP A 45 -15.62 12.72 10.15
N GLN A 46 -14.93 11.75 10.73
CA GLN A 46 -13.64 11.93 11.39
C GLN A 46 -12.61 12.59 10.45
N LEU A 47 -11.90 13.58 11.00
CA LEU A 47 -10.79 14.24 10.31
C LEU A 47 -9.73 13.23 9.91
N THR A 48 -9.09 13.45 8.76
CA THR A 48 -7.97 12.63 8.32
C THR A 48 -6.83 12.73 9.32
N GLN A 49 -6.33 11.58 9.77
CA GLN A 49 -5.21 11.50 10.70
C GLN A 49 -4.11 10.65 10.08
N ILE A 50 -2.87 11.08 10.27
CA ILE A 50 -1.68 10.34 9.88
C ILE A 50 -0.91 10.09 11.16
N ALA A 51 -0.88 8.84 11.60
CA ALA A 51 -0.29 8.47 12.88
C ALA A 51 0.79 7.40 12.69
N PRO A 52 1.98 7.55 13.30
CA PRO A 52 2.97 6.50 13.31
C PRO A 52 2.44 5.28 14.08
N VAL A 53 2.77 4.08 13.61
CA VAL A 53 2.34 2.83 14.22
C VAL A 53 3.51 1.87 14.40
N THR A 54 3.50 1.14 15.51
CA THR A 54 4.37 -0.02 15.71
C THR A 54 3.67 -1.24 15.13
N LEU A 55 4.21 -1.83 14.06
CA LEU A 55 3.56 -2.95 13.36
C LEU A 55 3.40 -4.20 14.21
N SER A 56 4.32 -4.47 15.15
CA SER A 56 4.19 -5.61 16.06
C SER A 56 2.95 -5.53 16.95
N ASP A 57 2.44 -4.32 17.19
CA ASP A 57 1.29 -4.06 18.06
C ASP A 57 -0.02 -3.94 17.26
N ARG A 58 0.08 -3.89 15.92
CA ARG A 58 -1.04 -3.68 14.99
C ARG A 58 -1.12 -4.81 13.96
N ILE A 59 -1.47 -6.00 14.46
CA ILE A 59 -1.64 -7.21 13.63
C ILE A 59 -2.67 -7.02 12.51
N ASP A 60 -3.68 -6.18 12.75
CA ASP A 60 -4.68 -5.80 11.76
C ASP A 60 -4.04 -5.08 10.57
N LEU A 61 -3.13 -4.13 10.82
CA LEU A 61 -2.41 -3.43 9.74
C LEU A 61 -1.37 -4.33 9.07
N LEU A 62 -0.67 -5.17 9.84
CA LEU A 62 0.28 -6.14 9.29
C LEU A 62 -0.41 -7.07 8.27
N SER A 63 -1.65 -7.50 8.56
CA SER A 63 -2.43 -8.36 7.65
C SER A 63 -2.74 -7.73 6.30
N VAL A 64 -2.85 -6.40 6.23
CA VAL A 64 -3.10 -5.65 4.99
C VAL A 64 -1.82 -5.53 4.14
N ILE A 65 -0.68 -5.47 4.81
CA ILE A 65 0.66 -5.39 4.19
C ILE A 65 1.06 -6.76 3.63
N MET A 66 0.83 -7.84 4.38
CA MET A 66 1.19 -9.18 3.98
C MET A 66 0.47 -9.60 2.70
N LYS A 67 1.24 -9.91 1.66
CA LYS A 67 0.71 -10.42 0.40
C LYS A 67 0.96 -11.91 0.31
N SER A 68 -0.14 -12.67 0.16
CA SER A 68 -0.04 -14.08 -0.21
C SER A 68 0.69 -14.21 -1.55
N PRO A 69 1.67 -15.13 -1.67
CA PRO A 69 2.32 -15.40 -2.94
C PRO A 69 1.29 -15.78 -4.02
N ALA A 70 1.48 -15.27 -5.23
CA ALA A 70 0.64 -15.67 -6.35
C ALA A 70 0.86 -17.17 -6.67
N PRO A 71 -0.13 -17.87 -7.27
CA PRO A 71 0.01 -19.27 -7.67
C PRO A 71 1.19 -19.58 -8.60
N PHE A 72 1.74 -18.55 -9.25
CA PHE A 72 2.90 -18.64 -10.13
C PHE A 72 4.23 -18.37 -9.42
N TYR A 73 4.22 -18.12 -8.11
CA TYR A 73 5.45 -18.01 -7.33
C TYR A 73 6.09 -19.39 -7.23
N GLN A 74 7.21 -19.56 -7.93
CA GLN A 74 7.99 -20.78 -7.94
C GLN A 74 9.07 -20.70 -6.86
N ARG A 75 9.07 -21.67 -5.95
CA ARG A 75 10.13 -21.83 -4.95
C ARG A 75 11.42 -22.25 -5.63
N THR A 76 12.55 -22.03 -4.97
CA THR A 76 13.89 -22.41 -5.45
C THR A 76 14.01 -23.89 -5.83
N GLY A 77 13.20 -24.78 -5.23
CA GLY A 77 13.13 -26.21 -5.56
C GLY A 77 12.23 -26.58 -6.75
N GLY A 78 11.71 -25.59 -7.49
CA GLY A 78 10.91 -25.81 -8.70
C GLY A 78 9.41 -26.01 -8.47
N GLY A 79 8.97 -26.23 -7.23
CA GLY A 79 7.55 -26.31 -6.87
C GLY A 79 6.89 -24.93 -6.78
N PHE A 80 5.59 -24.86 -7.07
CA PHE A 80 4.80 -23.63 -6.93
C PHE A 80 4.17 -23.50 -5.54
N GLU A 81 3.83 -22.27 -5.15
CA GLU A 81 3.09 -22.02 -3.91
C GLU A 81 1.68 -22.62 -3.94
N PRO A 82 1.27 -23.34 -2.87
CA PRO A 82 -0.07 -23.87 -2.77
C PRO A 82 -1.10 -22.74 -2.63
N LYS A 83 -2.30 -22.98 -3.14
CA LYS A 83 -3.41 -22.04 -3.04
C LYS A 83 -3.72 -21.74 -1.56
N GLY A 84 -3.76 -20.45 -1.22
CA GLY A 84 -4.14 -20.00 0.12
C GLY A 84 -3.01 -20.03 1.15
N ASN A 85 -1.74 -20.09 0.72
CA ASN A 85 -0.62 -19.92 1.64
C ASN A 85 -0.72 -18.55 2.34
N THR A 86 -0.61 -18.56 3.67
CA THR A 86 -0.56 -17.34 4.48
C THR A 86 0.90 -17.00 4.73
N PRO A 87 1.37 -15.79 4.39
CA PRO A 87 2.75 -15.42 4.64
C PRO A 87 3.11 -15.48 6.13
N ASP A 88 4.38 -15.74 6.44
CA ASP A 88 4.89 -15.69 7.81
C ASP A 88 4.95 -14.24 8.32
N PRO A 89 4.20 -13.88 9.37
CA PRO A 89 4.22 -12.54 9.95
C PRO A 89 5.61 -12.11 10.43
N THR A 90 6.41 -13.03 10.95
CA THR A 90 7.74 -12.73 11.50
C THR A 90 8.68 -12.22 10.40
N ALA A 91 8.70 -12.91 9.26
CA ALA A 91 9.50 -12.50 8.11
C ALA A 91 9.14 -11.10 7.59
N TYR A 92 7.86 -10.72 7.66
CA TYR A 92 7.43 -9.36 7.29
C TYR A 92 7.83 -8.32 8.32
N LEU A 93 7.71 -8.61 9.62
CA LEU A 93 8.16 -7.71 10.67
C LEU A 93 9.68 -7.46 10.57
N ASP A 94 10.45 -8.52 10.31
CA ASP A 94 11.90 -8.43 10.10
C ASP A 94 12.24 -7.60 8.85
N ALA A 95 11.54 -7.82 7.74
CA ALA A 95 11.75 -7.05 6.51
C ALA A 95 11.36 -5.57 6.65
N MET A 96 10.45 -5.25 7.58
CA MET A 96 9.99 -3.89 7.86
C MET A 96 10.82 -3.18 8.95
N GLN A 97 11.86 -3.83 9.50
CA GLN A 97 12.76 -3.18 10.45
C GLN A 97 13.40 -1.93 9.82
N GLY A 98 13.34 -0.82 10.53
CA GLY A 98 13.85 0.47 10.06
C GLY A 98 12.91 1.24 9.11
N VAL A 99 11.79 0.64 8.70
CA VAL A 99 10.75 1.33 7.92
C VAL A 99 9.81 2.07 8.88
N ARG A 100 9.59 3.36 8.63
CA ARG A 100 8.58 4.14 9.33
C ARG A 100 7.20 3.77 8.80
N VAL A 101 6.31 3.31 9.66
CA VAL A 101 4.96 2.92 9.24
C VAL A 101 3.96 3.89 9.83
N CYS A 102 3.07 4.41 8.99
CA CYS A 102 1.98 5.28 9.39
C CYS A 102 0.64 4.70 8.97
N GLU A 103 -0.37 4.84 9.82
CA GLU A 103 -1.77 4.64 9.46
C GLU A 103 -2.37 5.98 9.05
N VAL A 104 -3.03 5.99 7.89
CA VAL A 104 -3.87 7.11 7.44
C VAL A 104 -5.33 6.72 7.64
N SER A 105 -5.99 7.34 8.61
CA SER A 105 -7.38 7.04 9.00
C SER A 105 -8.29 8.27 8.89
N GLY A 106 -9.57 8.11 9.20
CA GLY A 106 -10.58 9.16 9.05
C GLY A 106 -11.15 9.24 7.63
N ARG A 107 -11.65 10.40 7.22
CA ARG A 107 -12.19 10.61 5.87
C ARG A 107 -11.09 10.70 4.80
N ILE A 108 -11.51 10.61 3.54
CA ILE A 108 -10.62 10.85 2.40
C ILE A 108 -10.32 12.34 2.30
N ASP A 109 -9.02 12.68 2.39
CA ASP A 109 -8.51 14.03 2.20
C ASP A 109 -7.14 13.94 1.51
N LEU A 110 -7.11 14.14 0.19
CA LEU A 110 -5.89 14.02 -0.60
C LEU A 110 -4.94 15.19 -0.35
N ASP A 111 -5.47 16.39 -0.11
CA ASP A 111 -4.66 17.57 0.11
C ASP A 111 -3.87 17.46 1.43
N ALA A 112 -4.51 16.94 2.48
CA ALA A 112 -3.84 16.66 3.75
C ALA A 112 -2.68 15.65 3.58
N ILE A 113 -2.90 14.56 2.84
CA ILE A 113 -1.89 13.53 2.58
C ILE A 113 -0.74 14.08 1.73
N VAL A 114 -1.05 14.84 0.67
CA VAL A 114 -0.03 15.47 -0.18
C VAL A 114 0.80 16.45 0.64
N SER A 115 0.17 17.26 1.49
CA SER A 115 0.88 18.20 2.37
C SER A 115 1.84 17.47 3.29
N ALA A 116 1.38 16.43 3.99
CA ALA A 116 2.23 15.65 4.90
C ALA A 116 3.33 14.87 4.16
N GLY A 117 3.05 14.39 2.95
CA GLY A 117 4.02 13.65 2.14
C GLY A 117 5.17 14.52 1.63
N ARG A 118 4.95 15.83 1.42
CA ARG A 118 6.04 16.75 1.00
C ARG A 118 7.19 16.77 2.00
N ASP A 119 6.88 16.70 3.30
CA ASP A 119 7.90 16.71 4.35
C ASP A 119 8.82 15.47 4.29
N LEU A 120 8.38 14.36 3.67
CA LEU A 120 9.21 13.17 3.47
C LEU A 120 10.31 13.37 2.42
N PHE A 121 10.11 14.29 1.47
CA PHE A 121 11.04 14.53 0.36
C PHE A 121 11.95 15.75 0.59
N HIS A 122 11.75 16.48 1.67
CA HIS A 122 12.51 17.68 2.03
C HIS A 122 13.40 17.50 3.27
N GLY A 123 13.56 16.26 3.74
CA GLY A 123 14.52 15.87 4.79
C GLY A 123 15.91 15.59 4.25
#